data_AF-X1PTJ3-F1
#
_entry.id   AF-X1PTJ3-F1
#
_cell.length_a   1.000
_cell.length_b   1.000
_cell.length_c   1.000
_cell.angle_alpha   90.00
_cell.angle_beta   90.00
_cell.angle_gamma   90.00
#
_symmetry.space_group_name_H-M   'P 1'
#
loop_
_entity.id
_entity.type
_entity.pdbx_description
1 polymer ?
#
loop_
_entity_poly.entity_id
_entity_poly.type
_entity_poly.pdbx_seq_one_letter_code
_entity_poly.pdbx_strand_id
1 'polypeptide(L)'
;MAKVKGPLFSLGASGKLADSLVYMNWKGIDDVRQYVIPANPKTADQQTQRGYFTTAVGQWHTDGFTIEDVKAWNLLALALKEALSGFNVYVRLKVNSLIAELTWTKFVDITIGTPTAVFLI
;
A
#
# COMPACT_ATOMS: atom_id res chain seq x y z
N MET A 1 24.68 2.77 -25.53
CA MET A 1 25.34 2.05 -24.41
C MET A 1 26.38 1.12 -25.00
N ALA A 2 27.60 1.13 -24.46
CA ALA A 2 28.62 0.18 -24.85
C ALA A 2 28.17 -1.23 -24.43
N LYS A 3 28.08 -2.17 -25.38
CA LYS A 3 27.76 -3.57 -25.07
C LYS A 3 28.95 -4.18 -24.34
N VAL A 4 28.76 -4.58 -23.08
CA VAL A 4 29.83 -5.15 -22.26
C VAL A 4 30.08 -6.58 -22.73
N LYS A 5 31.24 -6.84 -23.32
CA LYS A 5 31.58 -8.16 -23.87
C LYS A 5 32.34 -8.96 -22.80
N GLY A 6 31.63 -9.89 -22.16
CA GLY A 6 32.16 -10.78 -21.13
C GLY A 6 32.22 -10.13 -19.74
N PRO A 7 31.12 -10.11 -18.96
CA PRO A 7 31.10 -9.35 -17.72
C PRO A 7 32.04 -9.90 -16.63
N LEU A 8 32.43 -11.20 -16.69
CA LEU A 8 33.55 -11.75 -15.92
C LEU A 8 34.05 -13.18 -16.34
N PHE A 9 33.92 -13.63 -17.61
CA PHE A 9 34.10 -15.02 -18.13
C PHE A 9 32.82 -15.88 -18.33
N SER A 10 31.79 -15.36 -19.01
CA SER A 10 30.74 -16.18 -19.67
C SER A 10 29.87 -17.10 -18.77
N LEU A 11 29.59 -16.71 -17.53
CA LEU A 11 28.49 -17.27 -16.74
C LEU A 11 27.66 -16.08 -16.26
N GLY A 12 26.36 -16.08 -16.54
CA GLY A 12 25.46 -14.92 -16.35
C GLY A 12 25.64 -14.23 -14.99
N ALA A 13 26.41 -13.14 -14.99
CA ALA A 13 26.78 -12.43 -13.77
C ALA A 13 25.59 -11.58 -13.31
N SER A 14 25.14 -11.81 -12.08
CA SER A 14 24.09 -11.03 -11.43
C SER A 14 24.54 -10.62 -10.03
N GLY A 15 24.21 -9.39 -9.63
CA GLY A 15 24.48 -8.88 -8.29
C GLY A 15 25.43 -7.68 -8.24
N LYS A 16 25.72 -7.24 -7.01
CA LYS A 16 26.57 -6.08 -6.73
C LYS A 16 28.02 -6.50 -6.55
N LEU A 17 28.94 -5.80 -7.21
CA LEU A 17 30.38 -5.93 -7.01
C LEU A 17 30.89 -4.73 -6.21
N ALA A 18 31.34 -4.99 -4.98
CA ALA A 18 32.01 -4.03 -4.10
C ALA A 18 31.30 -2.67 -3.98
N ASP A 19 29.95 -2.65 -3.99
CA ASP A 19 29.12 -1.44 -3.93
C ASP A 19 29.51 -0.35 -4.95
N SER A 20 30.08 -0.74 -6.09
CA SER A 20 30.50 0.16 -7.17
C SER A 20 29.75 -0.10 -8.46
N LEU A 21 29.50 -1.38 -8.77
CA LEU A 21 28.87 -1.83 -10.00
C LEU A 21 27.78 -2.87 -9.67
N VAL A 22 26.67 -2.82 -10.39
CA VAL A 22 25.61 -3.83 -10.34
C VAL A 22 25.46 -4.42 -11.73
N TYR A 23 25.67 -5.73 -11.81
CA TYR A 23 25.48 -6.54 -13.02
C TYR A 23 24.04 -7.06 -13.03
N MET A 24 23.34 -6.84 -14.14
CA MET A 24 22.00 -7.36 -14.34
C MET A 24 21.76 -7.76 -15.79
N ASN A 25 20.82 -8.66 -16.01
CA ASN A 25 20.31 -8.94 -17.34
C ASN A 25 19.04 -8.11 -17.56
N TRP A 26 19.06 -7.25 -18.57
CA TRP A 26 17.89 -6.49 -19.01
C TRP A 26 17.47 -6.95 -20.41
N LYS A 27 16.32 -7.65 -20.49
CA LYS A 27 15.74 -8.14 -21.76
C LYS A 27 16.73 -8.93 -22.62
N GLY A 28 17.55 -9.80 -22.01
CA GLY A 28 18.55 -10.61 -22.72
C GLY A 28 19.85 -9.87 -23.06
N ILE A 29 20.01 -8.63 -22.60
CA ILE A 29 21.24 -7.86 -22.72
C ILE A 29 21.90 -7.79 -21.35
N ASP A 30 23.16 -8.20 -21.28
CA ASP A 30 23.97 -8.01 -20.08
C ASP A 30 24.31 -6.52 -19.96
N ASP A 31 23.86 -5.90 -18.87
CA ASP A 31 24.04 -4.49 -18.56
C ASP A 31 24.76 -4.32 -17.22
N VAL A 32 25.54 -3.25 -17.13
CA VAL A 32 26.27 -2.87 -15.93
C VAL A 32 25.94 -1.43 -15.62
N ARG A 33 25.41 -1.21 -14.42
CA ARG A 33 25.18 0.14 -13.93
C ARG A 33 25.98 0.43 -12.68
N GLN A 34 26.31 1.71 -12.47
CA GLN A 34 26.88 2.16 -11.22
C GLN A 34 25.93 1.80 -10.07
N TYR A 35 26.50 1.34 -8.95
CA TYR A 35 25.76 1.16 -7.73
C TYR A 35 25.26 2.53 -7.24
N VAL A 36 24.00 2.80 -7.50
CA VAL A 36 23.30 3.97 -6.97
C VAL A 36 22.71 3.54 -5.65
N ILE A 37 23.29 4.02 -4.54
CA ILE A 37 22.58 4.03 -3.25
C ILE A 37 21.38 4.94 -3.47
N PRO A 38 20.14 4.43 -3.41
CA PRO A 38 18.98 5.31 -3.44
C PRO A 38 19.16 6.28 -2.28
N ALA A 39 19.25 7.58 -2.57
CA ALA A 39 19.06 8.60 -1.56
C ALA A 39 17.60 8.43 -1.11
N ASN A 40 17.40 7.61 -0.07
CA ASN A 40 16.12 7.43 0.57
C ASN A 40 16.15 8.29 1.83
N PRO A 41 15.97 9.62 1.71
CA PRO A 41 15.90 10.46 2.89
C PRO A 41 14.64 10.03 3.62
N LYS A 42 14.78 9.35 4.77
CA LYS A 42 13.70 9.09 5.73
C LYS A 42 13.28 10.42 6.36
N THR A 43 12.74 11.33 5.55
CA THR A 43 12.37 12.68 5.98
C THR A 43 11.29 12.60 7.06
N ALA A 44 11.19 13.65 7.86
CA ALA A 44 10.13 13.76 8.86
C ALA A 44 8.75 13.56 8.22
N ASP A 45 8.47 14.21 7.09
CA ASP A 45 7.19 14.09 6.38
C ASP A 45 6.87 12.66 5.93
N GLN A 46 7.87 11.91 5.46
CA GLN A 46 7.68 10.51 5.10
C GLN A 46 7.40 9.64 6.33
N GLN A 47 8.05 9.93 7.47
CA GLN A 47 7.79 9.22 8.71
C GLN A 47 6.40 9.54 9.25
N THR A 48 5.97 10.80 9.17
CA THR A 48 4.63 11.24 9.55
C THR A 48 3.56 10.50 8.76
N GLN A 49 3.68 10.46 7.43
CA GLN A 49 2.72 9.73 6.61
C GLN A 49 2.69 8.23 6.90
N ARG A 50 3.86 7.59 7.09
CA ARG A 50 3.93 6.20 7.53
C ARG A 50 3.26 5.99 8.89
N GLY A 51 3.43 6.93 9.82
CA GLY A 51 2.80 6.94 11.12
C GLY A 51 1.27 6.97 11.05
N TYR A 52 0.68 7.73 10.13
CA TYR A 52 -0.77 7.73 9.91
C TYR A 52 -1.28 6.37 9.45
N PHE A 53 -0.59 5.74 8.49
CA PHE A 53 -0.94 4.39 8.05
C PHE A 53 -0.79 3.36 9.18
N THR A 54 0.32 3.38 9.92
CA THR A 54 0.53 2.49 11.07
C THR A 54 -0.57 2.66 12.11
N THR A 55 -0.97 3.90 12.38
CA THR A 55 -2.05 4.21 13.33
C THR A 55 -3.39 3.68 12.84
N ALA A 56 -3.75 3.92 11.57
CA ALA A 56 -5.01 3.46 10.99
C ALA A 56 -5.12 1.93 10.97
N VAL A 57 -4.05 1.24 10.54
CA VAL A 57 -4.03 -0.23 10.53
C VAL A 57 -4.08 -0.79 11.95
N GLY A 58 -3.35 -0.20 12.89
CA GLY A 58 -3.40 -0.60 14.30
C GLY A 58 -4.82 -0.50 14.87
N GLN A 59 -5.49 0.64 14.65
CA GLN A 59 -6.86 0.86 15.13
C GLN A 59 -7.87 -0.11 14.50
N TRP A 60 -7.71 -0.44 13.22
CA TRP A 60 -8.55 -1.46 12.60
C TRP A 60 -8.53 -2.80 13.34
N HIS A 61 -7.37 -3.18 13.90
CA HIS A 61 -7.23 -4.43 14.64
C HIS A 61 -7.60 -4.31 16.13
N THR A 62 -7.57 -3.12 16.72
CA THR A 62 -7.84 -2.91 18.16
C THR A 62 -9.23 -2.39 18.48
N ASP A 63 -9.93 -1.76 17.52
CA ASP A 63 -11.23 -1.11 17.75
C ASP A 63 -12.38 -2.11 17.99
N GLY A 64 -12.12 -3.42 17.82
CA GLY A 64 -13.06 -4.48 18.18
C GLY A 64 -14.16 -4.73 17.15
N PHE A 65 -13.87 -4.51 15.85
CA PHE A 65 -14.83 -4.74 14.78
C PHE A 65 -15.33 -6.19 14.76
N THR A 66 -16.66 -6.34 14.77
CA THR A 66 -17.33 -7.62 14.58
C THR A 66 -17.30 -8.03 13.12
N ILE A 67 -17.67 -9.28 12.82
CA ILE A 67 -17.80 -9.77 11.44
C ILE A 67 -18.84 -8.94 10.66
N GLU A 68 -19.91 -8.48 11.32
CA GLU A 68 -20.93 -7.65 10.69
C GLU A 68 -20.42 -6.24 10.38
N ASP A 69 -19.59 -5.66 11.25
CA ASP A 69 -18.94 -4.37 10.96
C ASP A 69 -18.05 -4.46 9.72
N VAL A 70 -17.25 -5.52 9.60
CA VAL A 70 -16.40 -5.75 8.44
C VAL A 70 -17.24 -5.92 7.16
N LYS A 71 -18.38 -6.62 7.24
CA LYS A 71 -19.33 -6.71 6.12
C LYS A 71 -19.91 -5.34 5.75
N ALA A 72 -20.29 -4.51 6.73
CA ALA A 72 -20.80 -3.17 6.48
C ALA A 72 -19.76 -2.29 5.78
N TRP A 73 -18.50 -2.35 6.19
CA TRP A 73 -17.40 -1.67 5.50
C TRP A 73 -17.21 -2.14 4.05
N ASN A 74 -17.33 -3.46 3.80
CA ASN A 74 -17.26 -3.99 2.44
C ASN A 74 -18.46 -3.56 1.57
N LEU A 75 -19.66 -3.47 2.16
CA LEU A 75 -20.84 -2.94 1.47
C LEU A 75 -20.67 -1.45 1.15
N LEU A 76 -20.07 -0.66 2.04
CA LEU A 76 -19.74 0.73 1.76
C LEU A 76 -18.79 0.85 0.57
N ALA A 77 -17.75 0.01 0.51
CA ALA A 77 -16.82 0.00 -0.62
C ALA A 77 -17.54 -0.31 -1.96
N LEU A 78 -18.47 -1.26 -1.95
CA LEU A 78 -19.31 -1.57 -3.10
C LEU A 78 -20.22 -0.39 -3.49
N ALA A 79 -20.83 0.28 -2.51
CA ALA A 79 -21.71 1.42 -2.75
C ALA A 79 -20.97 2.63 -3.35
N LEU A 80 -19.70 2.83 -2.98
CA LEU A 80 -18.82 3.85 -3.56
C LEU A 80 -18.39 3.51 -5.00
N LYS A 81 -18.67 2.29 -5.49
CA LYS A 81 -18.29 1.79 -6.83
C LYS A 81 -16.78 1.81 -7.08
N GLU A 82 -16.00 1.63 -6.02
CA GLU A 82 -14.54 1.56 -6.10
C GLU A 82 -14.08 0.11 -5.96
N ALA A 83 -13.06 -0.30 -6.70
CA ALA A 83 -12.45 -1.63 -6.58
C ALA A 83 -11.55 -1.72 -5.34
N LEU A 84 -12.13 -1.46 -4.16
CA LEU A 84 -11.46 -1.43 -2.86
C LEU A 84 -12.18 -2.37 -1.89
N SER A 85 -11.44 -2.88 -0.90
CA SER A 85 -12.03 -3.56 0.26
C SER A 85 -12.55 -2.53 1.28
N GLY A 86 -13.45 -2.95 2.17
CA GLY A 86 -13.91 -2.13 3.28
C GLY A 86 -12.77 -1.63 4.17
N PHE A 87 -11.75 -2.47 4.39
CA PHE A 87 -10.52 -2.08 5.07
C PHE A 87 -9.80 -0.92 4.38
N ASN A 88 -9.64 -0.97 3.06
CA ASN A 88 -8.99 0.11 2.32
C ASN A 88 -9.78 1.42 2.41
N VAL A 89 -11.12 1.35 2.40
CA VAL A 89 -11.99 2.51 2.59
C VAL A 89 -11.83 3.09 3.99
N TYR A 90 -11.84 2.26 5.04
CA TYR A 90 -11.59 2.70 6.41
C TYR A 90 -10.23 3.38 6.54
N VAL A 91 -9.15 2.75 6.06
CA VAL A 91 -7.79 3.30 6.15
C VAL A 91 -7.71 4.65 5.45
N ARG A 92 -8.31 4.79 4.27
CA ARG A 92 -8.37 6.08 3.56
C ARG A 92 -9.07 7.16 4.38
N LEU A 93 -10.26 6.89 4.91
CA LEU A 93 -11.02 7.85 5.70
C LEU A 93 -10.28 8.21 6.99
N LYS A 94 -9.66 7.23 7.64
CA LYS A 94 -8.88 7.43 8.86
C LYS A 94 -7.64 8.28 8.61
N VAL A 95 -6.86 7.97 7.58
CA VAL A 95 -5.68 8.76 7.21
C VAL A 95 -6.08 10.19 6.87
N ASN A 96 -7.16 10.40 6.12
CA ASN A 96 -7.68 11.74 5.83
C ASN A 96 -8.10 12.49 7.11
N SER A 97 -8.71 11.80 8.08
CA SER A 97 -9.07 12.41 9.37
C SER A 97 -7.83 12.85 10.16
N LEU A 98 -6.75 12.06 10.14
CA LEU A 98 -5.50 12.38 10.84
C LEU A 98 -4.78 13.56 10.18
N ILE A 99 -4.75 13.60 8.84
CA ILE A 99 -4.17 14.72 8.08
C ILE A 99 -4.95 16.02 8.32
N ALA A 100 -6.28 15.93 8.39
CA ALA A 100 -7.15 17.09 8.63
C ALA A 100 -7.33 17.42 10.13
N GLU A 101 -6.64 16.70 11.03
CA GLU A 101 -6.73 16.86 12.49
C GLU A 101 -8.17 16.79 13.04
N LEU A 102 -9.00 15.95 12.43
CA LEU A 102 -10.40 15.77 12.81
C LEU A 102 -10.55 14.69 13.88
N THR A 103 -11.50 14.89 14.79
CA THR A 103 -11.88 13.89 15.79
C THR A 103 -12.51 12.68 15.11
N TRP A 104 -11.88 11.51 15.26
CA TRP A 104 -12.40 10.26 14.75
C TRP A 104 -13.28 9.56 15.79
N THR A 105 -14.55 9.34 15.44
CA THR A 105 -15.44 8.48 16.22
C THR A 105 -15.46 7.08 15.60
N LYS A 106 -15.28 6.06 16.43
CA LYS A 106 -15.32 4.66 15.98
C LYS A 106 -16.73 4.29 15.48
N PHE A 107 -16.80 3.61 14.34
CA PHE A 107 -18.04 3.09 13.78
C PHE A 107 -18.11 1.58 14.06
N VAL A 108 -18.69 1.21 15.19
CA VAL A 108 -18.84 -0.19 15.66
C VAL A 108 -20.32 -0.53 15.82
N ASP A 109 -20.62 -1.82 15.88
CA ASP A 109 -21.98 -2.36 16.06
C ASP A 109 -22.96 -1.94 14.94
N ILE A 110 -22.48 -1.96 13.70
CA ILE A 110 -23.24 -1.55 12.52
C ILE A 110 -24.26 -2.63 12.17
N THR A 111 -25.55 -2.27 12.20
CA THR A 111 -26.63 -3.15 11.75
C THR A 111 -26.85 -2.98 10.24
N ILE A 112 -26.68 -4.05 9.47
CA ILE A 112 -26.95 -4.06 8.03
C ILE A 112 -28.46 -4.23 7.82
N GLY A 113 -29.15 -3.19 7.36
CA GLY A 113 -30.56 -3.26 7.02
C GLY A 113 -30.82 -4.20 5.84
N THR A 114 -31.85 -5.03 5.92
CA THR A 114 -32.32 -5.80 4.77
C THR A 114 -32.88 -4.83 3.73
N PRO A 115 -32.43 -4.86 2.46
CA PRO A 115 -33.01 -4.00 1.43
C PRO A 115 -34.45 -4.42 1.19
N THR A 116 -35.41 -3.63 1.68
CA THR A 116 -36.82 -3.82 1.36
C THR A 116 -37.01 -3.44 -0.11
N ALA A 117 -37.26 -4.43 -0.97
CA ALA A 117 -37.63 -4.16 -2.35
C ALA A 117 -39.00 -3.46 -2.36
N VAL A 118 -39.00 -2.14 -2.51
CA VAL A 118 -40.22 -1.40 -2.84
C VAL A 118 -40.47 -1.67 -4.33
N PHE A 119 -41.34 -2.63 -4.62
CA PHE A 119 -41.92 -2.77 -5.95
C PHE A 119 -42.79 -1.53 -6.19
N LEU A 120 -42.24 -0.54 -6.91
CA LEU A 120 -43.03 0.52 -7.50
C LEU A 120 -43.85 -0.13 -8.63
N ILE A 121 -45.15 -0.28 -8.38
CA ILE A 121 -46.18 -0.68 -9.36
C ILE A 121 -46.58 0.55 -10.17
#